data_AF-A0A0N4YTE9-F1
#
_entry.id   AF-A0A0N4YTE9-F1
#
_cell.length_a   1.000
_cell.length_b   1.000
_cell.length_c   1.000
_cell.angle_alpha   90.00
_cell.angle_beta   90.00
_cell.angle_gamma   90.00
#
_symmetry.space_group_name_H-M   'P 1'
#
loop_
_entity.id
_entity.type
_entity.pdbx_description
1 polymer ?
#
loop_
_entity_poly.entity_id
_entity_poly.type
_entity_poly.pdbx_seq_one_letter_code
_entity_poly.pdbx_strand_id
1 'polypeptide(L)' 'MFLLHVDSYPEGVCESLQDHILLYKHDLRSINILQLITTSSDITEGTLVEIVIS' A
#
# COMPACT_ATOMS: atom_id res chain seq x y z
N MET A 1 -8.83 6.69 1.89
CA MET A 1 -8.57 6.05 3.19
C MET A 1 -8.96 4.59 3.03
N PHE A 2 -7.98 3.69 2.95
CA PHE A 2 -8.25 2.25 2.87
C PHE A 2 -8.90 1.84 4.20
N LEU A 3 -10.14 1.37 4.14
CA LEU A 3 -10.88 0.93 5.33
C LEU A 3 -10.33 -0.43 5.77
N LEU A 4 -9.17 -0.42 6.43
CA LEU A 4 -8.74 -1.56 7.24
C LEU A 4 -9.70 -1.62 8.44
N HIS A 5 -10.45 -2.71 8.56
CA HIS A 5 -11.33 -2.94 9.71
C HIS A 5 -10.45 -3.00 10.97
N VAL A 6 -10.52 -1.97 11.81
CA VAL A 6 -9.72 -1.83 13.03
C VAL A 6 -10.06 -2.93 14.05
N ASP A 7 -11.25 -3.53 13.96
CA ASP A 7 -11.75 -4.52 14.93
C ASP A 7 -11.02 -5.87 14.95
N SER A 8 -10.05 -6.11 14.06
CA SER A 8 -9.28 -7.37 14.00
C SER A 8 -7.84 -7.27 14.51
N TYR A 9 -7.39 -6.10 14.95
CA TYR A 9 -6.02 -5.91 15.42
C TYR A 9 -5.99 -5.71 16.94
N PRO A 10 -5.08 -6.38 17.68
CA PRO A 10 -4.92 -6.12 19.10
C PRO A 10 -4.57 -4.65 19.30
N GLU A 11 -5.40 -3.96 20.09
CA GLU A 11 -5.26 -2.54 20.45
C GLU A 11 -3.83 -2.31 20.97
N GLY A 12 -3.00 -1.63 20.16
CA GLY A 12 -1.57 -1.40 20.44
C GLY A 12 -0.62 -1.68 19.27
N VAL A 13 -1.04 -2.47 18.27
CA VAL A 13 -0.22 -2.78 17.06
C VAL A 13 -0.53 -1.83 15.88
N CYS A 14 -1.65 -1.10 15.95
CA CYS A 14 -2.17 -0.30 14.84
C CYS A 14 -1.29 0.92 14.50
N GLU A 15 -0.68 1.57 15.49
CA GLU A 15 0.21 2.71 15.22
C GLU A 15 1.50 2.28 14.53
N SER A 16 2.09 1.14 14.91
CA SER A 16 3.25 0.61 14.20
C SER A 16 2.89 0.08 12.82
N LEU A 17 1.70 -0.51 12.64
CA LEU A 17 1.33 -1.15 11.38
C LEU A 17 1.33 -0.16 10.20
N GLN A 18 0.94 1.11 10.43
CA GLN A 18 1.00 2.13 9.40
C GLN A 18 2.43 2.40 8.92
N ASP A 19 3.39 2.40 9.83
CA ASP A 19 4.82 2.54 9.50
C ASP A 19 5.38 1.32 8.74
N HIS A 20 4.69 0.18 8.84
CA HIS A 20 5.05 -1.07 8.16
C HIS A 20 4.30 -1.27 6.83
N ILE A 21 3.31 -0.43 6.49
CA ILE A 21 2.56 -0.54 5.24
C ILE A 21 3.26 0.26 4.14
N LEU A 22 3.69 -0.45 3.10
CA LEU A 22 4.23 0.13 1.87
C LEU A 22 3.27 -0.10 0.71
N LEU A 23 3.09 0.92 -0.12
CA LEU A 23 2.26 0.85 -1.31
C LEU A 23 3.16 0.80 -2.55
N TYR A 24 2.95 -0.20 -3.40
CA TYR A 24 3.67 -0.34 -4.66
C TYR A 24 2.70 -0.33 -5.83
N LYS A 25 3.09 0.30 -6.94
CA LYS A 25 2.42 0.13 -8.23
C LYS A 25 3.22 -0.79 -9.13
N HIS A 26 2.53 -1.50 -10.02
CA HIS A 26 3.20 -2.25 -11.07
C HIS A 26 3.63 -1.32 -12.22
N ASP A 27 4.84 -1.50 -12.72
CA ASP A 27 5.29 -0.82 -13.94
C ASP A 27 4.45 -1.28 -15.15
N LEU A 28 3.98 -0.32 -15.96
CA LEU A 28 3.10 -0.60 -17.09
C LEU A 28 3.78 -1.39 -18.21
N ARG A 29 5.11 -1.37 -18.28
CA ARG A 29 5.90 -2.09 -19.29
C ARG A 29 6.34 -3.45 -18.81
N SER A 30 6.35 -3.68 -17.50
CA SER A 30 6.70 -4.96 -16.89
C SER A 30 5.99 -5.14 -15.55
N ILE A 31 4.96 -6.00 -15.56
CA ILE A 31 4.15 -6.29 -14.37
C ILE A 31 4.94 -6.91 -13.21
N ASN A 32 6.15 -7.45 -13.47
CA ASN A 32 6.98 -8.05 -12.42
C ASN A 32 7.84 -7.02 -11.68
N ILE A 33 7.77 -5.74 -12.07
CA ILE A 33 8.52 -4.66 -11.43
C ILE A 33 7.56 -3.84 -10.59
N LEU A 34 7.85 -3.78 -9.29
CA LEU A 34 7.14 -2.96 -8.31
C LEU A 34 7.86 -1.63 -8.12
N GLN A 35 7.11 -0.54 -8.14
CA GLN A 35 7.59 0.82 -7.90
C GLN A 35 6.92 1.40 -6.68
N LEU A 36 7.70 1.90 -5.73
CA LEU A 36 7.16 2.50 -4.51
C LEU A 36 6.32 3.73 -4.86
N ILE A 37 5.12 3.81 -4.29
CA ILE A 37 4.24 4.96 -4.39
C ILE A 37 4.62 5.92 -3.27
N THR A 38 4.98 7.15 -3.63
CA THR A 38 5.39 8.18 -2.65
C THR A 38 4.51 9.41 -2.70
N THR A 39 3.81 9.62 -3.82
CA THR A 39 2.94 10.77 -4.07
C THR A 39 1.62 10.32 -4.67
N SER A 40 0.55 11.12 -4.51
CA SER A 40 -0.73 10.84 -5.15
C SER A 40 -0.66 10.90 -6.67
N SER A 41 0.26 11.68 -7.23
CA SER A 41 0.52 11.76 -8.68
C SER A 41 1.08 10.47 -9.27
N ASP A 42 1.58 9.54 -8.45
CA ASP A 42 2.05 8.24 -8.92
C ASP A 42 0.89 7.32 -9.33
N ILE A 43 -0.34 7.64 -8.93
CA ILE A 43 -1.55 6.83 -9.13
C ILE A 43 -2.42 7.48 -10.21
N THR A 44 -2.76 6.69 -11.23
CA THR A 44 -3.78 7.02 -12.22
C THR A 44 -4.93 6.02 -12.16
N GLU A 45 -6.06 6.35 -12.79
CA GLU A 45 -7.13 5.37 -12.99
C GLU A 45 -6.58 4.09 -13.65
N GLY A 46 -7.01 2.93 -13.14
CA GLY A 46 -6.54 1.63 -13.61
C GLY A 46 -5.18 1.18 -13.07
N THR A 47 -4.53 1.95 -12.18
CA THR A 47 -3.27 1.53 -11.54
C THR A 47 -3.51 0.33 -10.64
N LEU A 48 -2.79 -0.76 -10.91
CA LEU A 48 -2.72 -1.90 -9.98
C LEU A 48 -1.78 -1.55 -8.82
N VAL A 49 -2.30 -1.57 -7.60
CA VAL A 49 -1.56 -1.27 -6.37
C VAL A 49 -1.50 -2.50 -5.49
N GLU A 50 -0.29 -2.83 -5.03
CA GLU A 50 -0.03 -3.90 -4.06
C GLU A 50 0.33 -3.28 -2.70
N ILE A 51 -0.20 -3.90 -1.63
CA ILE A 51 0.05 -3.52 -0.25
C ILE A 51 1.04 -4.53 0.33
N VAL A 52 2.20 -4.04 0.77
CA VAL A 52 3.25 -4.86 1.38
C VAL A 52 3.37 -4.48 2.85
N ILE A 53 3.44 -5.47 3.73
CA ILE A 53 3.66 -5.27 5.18
C ILE A 53 5.09 -5.73 5.49
N SER A 54 5.91 -4.83 6.02
CA SER A 54 7.34 -5.02 6.33
C SER A 54 7.62 -5.38 7.78
#